data_AF-A0A8R1DZT7-F1
#
_entry.id   AF-A0A8R1DZT7-F1
#
_cell.length_a   1.000
_cell.length_b   1.000
_cell.length_c   1.000
_cell.angle_alpha   90.00
_cell.angle_beta   90.00
_cell.angle_gamma   90.00
#
_symmetry.space_group_name_H-M   'P 1'
#
loop_
_entity.id
_entity.type
_entity.pdbx_description
1 polymer ?
#
loop_
_entity_poly.entity_id
_entity_poly.type
_entity_poly.pdbx_seq_one_letter_code
_entity_poly.pdbx_strand_id
1 'polypeptide(L)'
;MLLLMVVIQIPGPGDILILMLIFFPRLVLTRHFWSDKQRREFFQLEVTKALISGEELLKTYGNSSKSDEQKLKPLDKVDSSESLLLHGLHSMYLLPGSSKRIEKRMEALRVLDNLMPTVIDGFNERQLVFHCYIRKIDIGSKNAAEMRDSLREYTKFTSRMPNNTYLYASALFKQKY
;
A
#
# COMPACT_ATOMS: atom_id res chain seq x y z
N MET A 1 -14.11 -28.71 -14.07
CA MET A 1 -12.66 -28.41 -14.08
C MET A 1 -12.10 -28.01 -15.45
N LEU A 2 -12.68 -28.45 -16.57
CA LEU A 2 -12.19 -28.08 -17.92
C LEU A 2 -12.36 -26.60 -18.28
N LEU A 3 -13.36 -25.90 -17.73
CA LEU A 3 -13.59 -24.48 -18.03
C LEU A 3 -12.52 -23.54 -17.44
N LEU A 4 -11.84 -23.97 -16.36
CA LEU A 4 -10.81 -23.15 -15.69
C LEU A 4 -9.46 -23.21 -16.42
N MET A 5 -9.19 -24.31 -17.13
CA MET A 5 -7.93 -24.49 -17.87
C MET A 5 -7.89 -23.70 -19.18
N VAL A 6 -9.04 -23.49 -19.83
CA VAL A 6 -9.11 -22.78 -21.11
C VAL A 6 -8.81 -21.28 -20.96
N VAL A 7 -9.06 -20.70 -19.78
CA VAL A 7 -8.82 -19.27 -19.53
C VAL A 7 -7.33 -18.94 -19.32
N ILE A 8 -6.49 -19.93 -19.03
CA ILE A 8 -5.08 -19.74 -18.62
C ILE A 8 -4.11 -19.68 -19.82
N GLN A 9 -4.54 -20.07 -21.03
CA GLN A 9 -3.63 -20.24 -22.18
C GLN A 9 -3.69 -19.13 -23.24
N ILE A 10 -4.42 -18.03 -23.02
CA ILE A 10 -4.42 -16.87 -23.93
C ILE A 10 -3.49 -15.80 -23.34
N PRO A 11 -2.37 -15.45 -23.98
CA PRO A 11 -1.58 -14.28 -23.57
C PRO A 11 -2.47 -13.05 -23.75
N GLY A 12 -2.89 -12.44 -22.65
CA GLY A 12 -3.92 -11.41 -22.65
C GLY A 12 -4.82 -11.47 -21.40
N PRO A 13 -6.16 -11.42 -21.54
CA PRO A 13 -7.08 -11.09 -20.45
C PRO A 13 -7.03 -11.99 -19.21
N GLY A 14 -6.33 -13.13 -19.24
CA GLY A 14 -6.00 -13.95 -18.08
C GLY A 14 -5.08 -13.25 -17.06
N ASP A 15 -4.07 -12.50 -17.51
CA ASP A 15 -3.18 -11.74 -16.63
C ASP A 15 -3.91 -10.56 -15.99
N ILE A 16 -4.83 -9.97 -16.75
CA ILE A 16 -5.79 -8.97 -16.26
C ILE A 16 -6.69 -9.64 -15.22
N LEU A 17 -7.28 -10.81 -15.47
CA LEU A 17 -8.10 -11.55 -14.50
C LEU A 17 -7.35 -11.92 -13.20
N ILE A 18 -6.04 -12.17 -13.26
CA ILE A 18 -5.19 -12.42 -12.10
C ILE A 18 -4.91 -11.11 -11.33
N LEU A 19 -4.55 -10.01 -12.01
CA LEU A 19 -4.46 -8.67 -11.41
C LEU A 19 -5.82 -8.23 -10.83
N MET A 20 -6.90 -8.63 -11.49
CA MET A 20 -8.24 -8.43 -11.02
C MET A 20 -8.45 -9.25 -9.72
N LEU A 21 -8.27 -10.56 -9.70
CA LEU A 21 -8.34 -11.35 -8.44
C LEU A 21 -7.47 -10.80 -7.28
N ILE A 22 -6.37 -10.11 -7.58
CA ILE A 22 -5.50 -9.45 -6.60
C ILE A 22 -6.08 -8.12 -6.06
N PHE A 23 -6.87 -7.36 -6.84
CA PHE A 23 -7.31 -5.98 -6.52
C PHE A 23 -8.83 -5.68 -6.67
N PHE A 24 -9.67 -6.60 -7.15
CA PHE A 24 -10.78 -6.25 -8.06
C PHE A 24 -12.20 -6.04 -7.56
N PRO A 25 -12.65 -6.39 -6.34
CA PRO A 25 -13.98 -5.92 -5.97
C PRO A 25 -14.01 -4.39 -5.80
N ARG A 26 -12.87 -3.78 -5.43
CA ARG A 26 -12.84 -2.39 -4.94
C ARG A 26 -12.45 -1.35 -5.98
N LEU A 27 -11.49 -1.62 -6.88
CA LEU A 27 -10.95 -0.57 -7.77
C LEU A 27 -11.80 -0.31 -9.02
N VAL A 28 -12.48 -1.31 -9.58
CA VAL A 28 -13.31 -1.10 -10.79
C VAL A 28 -14.64 -0.41 -10.47
N LEU A 29 -15.29 -0.82 -9.37
CA LEU A 29 -16.52 -0.16 -8.91
C LEU A 29 -16.27 1.31 -8.53
N THR A 30 -15.18 1.59 -7.83
CA THR A 30 -14.81 2.96 -7.41
C THR A 30 -14.32 3.84 -8.57
N ARG A 31 -13.78 3.27 -9.65
CA ARG A 31 -13.32 4.03 -10.82
C ARG A 31 -14.46 4.47 -11.72
N HIS A 32 -15.44 3.60 -11.97
CA HIS A 32 -16.48 3.85 -12.97
C HIS A 32 -17.78 4.42 -12.38
N PHE A 33 -18.14 4.04 -11.16
CA PHE A 33 -19.47 4.35 -10.61
C PHE A 33 -19.45 5.37 -9.49
N TRP A 34 -18.28 5.69 -8.94
CA TRP A 34 -18.19 6.54 -7.76
C TRP A 34 -17.69 7.93 -8.14
N SER A 35 -18.34 8.93 -7.54
CA SER A 35 -17.86 10.31 -7.55
C SER A 35 -16.47 10.42 -6.91
N ASP A 36 -15.75 11.49 -7.21
CA ASP A 36 -14.43 11.73 -6.63
C ASP A 36 -14.49 11.87 -5.11
N LYS A 37 -15.58 12.44 -4.57
CA LYS A 37 -15.84 12.52 -3.14
C LYS A 37 -15.97 11.13 -2.51
N GLN A 38 -16.84 10.27 -3.05
CA GLN A 38 -17.02 8.91 -2.53
C GLN A 38 -15.73 8.09 -2.58
N ARG A 39 -14.96 8.22 -3.68
CA ARG A 39 -13.67 7.53 -3.82
C ARG A 39 -12.68 8.00 -2.76
N ARG A 40 -12.59 9.31 -2.54
CA ARG A 40 -11.72 9.91 -1.53
C ARG A 40 -12.10 9.45 -0.13
N GLU A 41 -13.37 9.49 0.23
CA GLU A 41 -13.87 9.05 1.55
C GLU A 41 -13.53 7.58 1.80
N PHE A 42 -13.73 6.73 0.80
CA PHE A 42 -13.41 5.31 0.91
C PHE A 42 -11.91 5.03 1.00
N PHE A 43 -11.09 5.68 0.18
CA PHE A 43 -9.63 5.55 0.28
C PHE A 43 -9.14 6.04 1.63
N GLN A 44 -9.69 7.14 2.14
CA GLN A 44 -9.37 7.61 3.48
C GLN A 44 -9.72 6.57 4.55
N LEU A 45 -10.91 5.98 4.49
CA LEU A 45 -11.31 4.93 5.43
C LEU A 45 -10.35 3.73 5.41
N GLU A 46 -9.97 3.27 4.23
CA GLU A 46 -9.05 2.14 4.06
C GLU A 46 -7.63 2.48 4.53
N VAL A 47 -7.16 3.71 4.29
CA VAL A 47 -5.88 4.21 4.82
C VAL A 47 -5.93 4.25 6.34
N THR A 48 -6.99 4.77 6.95
CA THR A 48 -7.15 4.81 8.40
C THR A 48 -7.07 3.42 9.02
N LYS A 49 -7.81 2.44 8.46
CA LYS A 49 -7.77 1.05 8.94
C LYS A 49 -6.37 0.45 8.83
N ALA A 50 -5.71 0.64 7.69
CA ALA A 50 -4.35 0.18 7.48
C ALA A 50 -3.35 0.77 8.48
N LEU A 51 -3.45 2.08 8.73
CA LEU A 51 -2.59 2.77 9.67
C LEU A 51 -2.83 2.35 11.13
N ILE A 52 -4.06 2.00 11.50
CA ILE A 52 -4.36 1.40 12.81
C ILE A 52 -3.66 0.05 12.95
N SER A 53 -3.79 -0.85 11.95
CA SER A 53 -3.09 -2.13 11.97
C SER A 53 -1.57 -1.97 12.01
N GLY A 54 -1.03 -0.98 11.29
CA GLY A 54 0.39 -0.64 11.34
C GLY A 54 0.86 -0.14 12.71
N GLU A 55 0.05 0.67 13.39
CA GLU A 55 0.35 1.16 14.74
C GLU A 55 0.34 0.03 15.77
N GLU A 56 -0.67 -0.86 15.70
CA GLU A 56 -0.73 -2.07 16.52
C GLU A 56 0.46 -2.98 16.27
N LEU A 57 0.87 -3.15 15.01
CA LEU A 57 2.06 -3.92 14.64
C LEU A 57 3.33 -3.31 15.24
N LEU A 58 3.52 -2.01 15.14
CA LEU A 58 4.70 -1.35 15.73
C LEU A 58 4.73 -1.46 17.26
N LYS A 59 3.57 -1.45 17.94
CA LYS A 59 3.49 -1.67 19.40
C LYS A 59 4.04 -3.04 19.81
N THR A 60 3.93 -4.06 18.97
CA THR A 60 4.50 -5.40 19.26
C THR A 60 6.03 -5.40 19.33
N TYR A 61 6.69 -4.40 18.71
CA TYR A 61 8.16 -4.24 18.71
C TYR A 61 8.66 -3.30 19.82
N GLY A 62 7.77 -2.74 20.64
CA GLY A 62 8.06 -1.69 21.63
C GLY A 62 7.90 -0.28 21.03
N ASN A 63 7.54 0.71 21.86
CA ASN A 63 7.30 2.10 21.43
C ASN A 63 8.53 2.68 20.69
N SER A 64 8.51 2.59 19.37
CA SER A 64 9.68 2.74 18.51
C SER A 64 9.97 4.20 18.16
N SER A 65 10.60 4.94 19.07
CA SER A 65 11.26 6.21 18.74
C SER A 65 12.64 5.94 18.15
N LYS A 66 12.72 5.81 16.81
CA LYS A 66 13.94 5.83 15.98
C LYS A 66 15.06 4.79 16.23
N SER A 67 15.08 4.00 17.31
CA SER A 67 16.19 3.06 17.59
C SER A 67 15.94 1.59 17.22
N ASP A 68 14.75 1.24 16.72
CA ASP A 68 14.31 -0.17 16.61
C ASP A 68 14.09 -0.67 15.19
N GLU A 69 14.60 0.02 14.15
CA GLU A 69 14.57 -0.50 12.76
C GLU A 69 15.25 -1.89 12.64
N GLN A 70 16.20 -2.20 13.54
CA GLN A 70 16.87 -3.51 13.61
C GLN A 70 15.99 -4.62 14.23
N LYS A 71 14.92 -4.28 14.95
CA LYS A 71 13.98 -5.24 15.54
C LYS A 71 12.85 -5.63 14.58
N LEU A 72 12.67 -4.86 13.49
CA LEU A 72 11.65 -5.15 12.48
C LEU A 72 11.99 -6.43 11.74
N LYS A 73 11.07 -7.39 11.80
CA LYS A 73 11.26 -8.69 11.20
C LYS A 73 11.08 -8.60 9.67
N PRO A 74 11.89 -9.32 8.89
CA PRO A 74 11.55 -9.55 7.49
C PRO A 74 10.30 -10.43 7.40
N LEU A 75 9.62 -10.38 6.24
CA LEU A 75 8.30 -10.99 6.02
C LEU A 75 8.24 -12.51 6.32
N ASP A 76 9.33 -13.23 6.12
CA ASP A 76 9.49 -14.67 6.36
C ASP A 76 9.60 -15.04 7.84
N LYS A 77 9.85 -14.07 8.71
CA LYS A 77 10.05 -14.28 10.16
C LYS A 77 8.89 -13.77 11.02
N VAL A 78 7.86 -13.22 10.38
CA VAL A 78 6.69 -12.63 11.02
C VAL A 78 5.79 -13.74 11.56
N ASP A 79 5.32 -13.64 12.81
CA ASP A 79 4.38 -14.61 13.37
C ASP A 79 2.95 -14.42 12.84
N SER A 80 2.04 -15.34 13.15
CA SER A 80 0.67 -15.30 12.62
C SER A 80 -0.11 -14.03 13.00
N SER A 81 0.12 -13.48 14.20
CA SER A 81 -0.57 -12.28 14.69
C SER A 81 -0.01 -11.04 13.99
N GLU A 82 1.31 -10.91 13.95
CA GLU A 82 2.00 -9.85 13.22
C GLU A 82 1.67 -9.90 11.72
N SER A 83 1.54 -11.09 11.14
CA SER A 83 1.17 -11.29 9.73
C SER A 83 -0.23 -10.76 9.45
N LEU A 84 -1.19 -10.96 10.35
CA LEU A 84 -2.54 -10.42 10.22
C LEU A 84 -2.52 -8.88 10.21
N LEU A 85 -1.77 -8.27 11.12
CA LEU A 85 -1.64 -6.80 11.22
C LEU A 85 -0.93 -6.22 10.00
N LEU A 86 0.12 -6.89 9.53
CA LEU A 86 0.85 -6.50 8.34
C LEU A 86 -0.04 -6.57 7.09
N HIS A 87 -0.85 -7.61 6.99
CA HIS A 87 -1.87 -7.73 5.97
C HIS A 87 -2.91 -6.60 6.03
N GLY A 88 -3.34 -6.22 7.23
CA GLY A 88 -4.19 -5.05 7.47
C GLY A 88 -3.55 -3.76 6.96
N LEU A 89 -2.27 -3.53 7.30
CA LEU A 89 -1.48 -2.37 6.84
C LEU A 89 -1.41 -2.29 5.31
N HIS A 90 -1.21 -3.42 4.63
CA HIS A 90 -1.17 -3.44 3.17
C HIS A 90 -2.56 -3.51 2.51
N SER A 91 -3.63 -3.60 3.32
CA SER A 91 -5.01 -3.83 2.88
C SER A 91 -5.13 -5.06 1.96
N MET A 92 -4.47 -6.15 2.31
CA MET A 92 -4.43 -7.40 1.55
C MET A 92 -5.01 -8.55 2.37
N TYR A 93 -5.78 -9.42 1.73
CA TYR A 93 -6.29 -10.63 2.37
C TYR A 93 -5.17 -11.64 2.63
N LEU A 94 -5.20 -12.27 3.80
CA LEU A 94 -4.32 -13.38 4.17
C LEU A 94 -4.80 -14.64 3.45
N LEU A 95 -4.16 -14.96 2.34
CA LEU A 95 -4.45 -16.11 1.48
C LEU A 95 -3.14 -16.87 1.21
N PRO A 96 -3.18 -18.15 0.82
CA PRO A 96 -1.98 -18.87 0.40
C PRO A 96 -1.16 -18.08 -0.63
N GLY A 97 0.14 -17.92 -0.39
CA GLY A 97 1.05 -17.14 -1.24
C GLY A 97 0.96 -15.61 -1.08
N SER A 98 0.24 -15.11 -0.07
CA SER A 98 0.11 -13.67 0.13
C SER A 98 1.41 -12.94 0.45
N SER A 99 2.35 -13.59 1.15
CA SER A 99 3.66 -12.99 1.43
C SER A 99 4.37 -12.58 0.15
N LYS A 100 4.39 -13.47 -0.85
CA LYS A 100 4.92 -13.18 -2.19
C LYS A 100 4.18 -12.02 -2.88
N ARG A 101 2.87 -11.89 -2.66
CA ARG A 101 2.09 -10.77 -3.20
C ARG A 101 2.47 -9.45 -2.53
N ILE A 102 2.73 -9.45 -1.22
CA ILE A 102 3.22 -8.28 -0.49
C ILE A 102 4.61 -7.89 -1.00
N GLU A 103 5.53 -8.84 -1.18
CA GLU A 103 6.86 -8.57 -1.76
C GLU A 103 6.76 -7.90 -3.14
N LYS A 104 5.94 -8.47 -4.04
CA LYS A 104 5.71 -7.88 -5.37
C LYS A 104 5.08 -6.50 -5.31
N ARG A 105 4.18 -6.27 -4.35
CA ARG A 105 3.63 -4.92 -4.09
C ARG A 105 4.74 -3.95 -3.68
N MET A 106 5.65 -4.35 -2.79
CA MET A 106 6.74 -3.51 -2.33
C MET A 106 7.74 -3.19 -3.45
N GLU A 107 8.11 -4.18 -4.27
CA GLU A 107 8.92 -3.97 -5.47
C GLU A 107 8.27 -2.93 -6.41
N ALA A 108 6.97 -3.05 -6.67
CA ALA A 108 6.25 -2.11 -7.53
C ALA A 108 6.19 -0.70 -6.94
N LEU A 109 5.92 -0.56 -5.64
CA LEU A 109 5.90 0.75 -4.98
C LEU A 109 7.28 1.40 -4.99
N ARG A 110 8.37 0.63 -4.87
CA ARG A 110 9.74 1.13 -4.99
C ARG A 110 10.04 1.70 -6.37
N VAL A 111 9.65 0.99 -7.41
CA VAL A 111 9.78 1.48 -8.79
C VAL A 111 9.00 2.78 -8.96
N LEU A 112 7.77 2.84 -8.43
CA LEU A 112 6.98 4.08 -8.45
C LEU A 112 7.65 5.22 -7.69
N ASP A 113 8.17 4.96 -6.48
CA ASP A 113 8.87 5.95 -5.64
C ASP A 113 10.08 6.56 -6.35
N ASN A 114 10.82 5.76 -7.12
CA ASN A 114 11.96 6.25 -7.92
C ASN A 114 11.52 7.19 -9.06
N LEU A 115 10.31 7.01 -9.59
CA LEU A 115 9.77 7.86 -10.66
C LEU A 115 9.12 9.14 -10.09
N MET A 116 8.62 9.10 -8.85
CA MET A 116 7.86 10.19 -8.23
C MET A 116 8.48 11.59 -8.37
N PRO A 117 9.80 11.81 -8.17
CA PRO A 117 10.39 13.14 -8.27
C PRO A 117 10.18 13.82 -9.63
N THR A 118 10.00 13.03 -10.69
CA THR A 118 9.85 13.54 -12.06
C THR A 118 8.39 13.74 -12.48
N VAL A 119 7.45 13.00 -11.89
CA VAL A 119 6.05 12.95 -12.36
C VAL A 119 5.05 13.65 -11.44
N ILE A 120 5.41 13.88 -10.17
CA ILE A 120 4.46 14.30 -9.13
C ILE A 120 3.78 15.64 -9.40
N ASP A 121 4.48 16.59 -10.02
CA ASP A 121 3.93 17.91 -10.34
C ASP A 121 2.85 17.85 -11.42
N GLY A 122 2.92 16.85 -12.29
CA GLY A 122 1.92 16.61 -13.34
C GLY A 122 0.66 15.89 -12.85
N PHE A 123 0.60 15.46 -11.59
CA PHE A 123 -0.55 14.72 -11.08
C PHE A 123 -1.76 15.62 -10.84
N ASN A 124 -2.92 15.18 -11.35
CA ASN A 124 -4.22 15.69 -10.96
C ASN A 124 -4.64 15.14 -9.59
N GLU A 125 -5.72 15.69 -9.01
CA GLU A 125 -6.17 15.31 -7.67
C GLU A 125 -6.49 13.80 -7.54
N ARG A 126 -7.08 13.18 -8.58
CA ARG A 126 -7.38 11.74 -8.56
C ARG A 126 -6.10 10.91 -8.45
N GLN A 127 -5.06 11.29 -9.18
CA GLN A 127 -3.76 10.63 -9.13
C GLN A 127 -3.10 10.83 -7.76
N LEU A 128 -3.16 12.04 -7.20
CA LEU A 128 -2.62 12.32 -5.86
C LEU A 128 -3.31 11.46 -4.79
N VAL A 129 -4.64 11.44 -4.77
CA VAL A 129 -5.46 10.63 -3.86
C VAL A 129 -5.12 9.14 -4.00
N PHE A 130 -4.97 8.64 -5.24
CA PHE A 130 -4.56 7.26 -5.47
C PHE A 130 -3.14 6.97 -4.96
N HIS A 131 -2.19 7.87 -5.21
CA HIS A 131 -0.80 7.69 -4.79
C HIS A 131 -0.62 7.76 -3.27
N CYS A 132 -1.42 8.56 -2.57
CA CYS A 132 -1.53 8.53 -1.12
C CYS A 132 -2.14 7.20 -0.63
N TYR A 133 -3.24 6.76 -1.26
CA TYR A 133 -3.92 5.50 -0.90
C TYR A 133 -3.02 4.27 -1.01
N ILE A 134 -2.28 4.10 -2.11
CA ILE A 134 -1.44 2.91 -2.29
C ILE A 134 -0.25 2.88 -1.32
N ARG A 135 0.20 4.04 -0.85
CA ARG A 135 1.27 4.22 0.14
C ARG A 135 0.76 4.33 1.58
N LYS A 136 -0.55 4.26 1.78
CA LYS A 136 -1.20 4.46 3.08
C LYS A 136 -0.78 5.77 3.77
N ILE A 137 -0.66 6.84 2.98
CA ILE A 137 -0.46 8.20 3.48
C ILE A 137 -1.85 8.76 3.77
N ASP A 138 -2.02 9.37 4.94
CA ASP A 138 -3.27 10.00 5.34
C ASP A 138 -3.72 11.04 4.30
N ILE A 139 -4.95 10.90 3.79
CA ILE A 139 -5.53 11.80 2.78
C ILE A 139 -6.33 12.91 3.46
N GLY A 140 -7.06 12.58 4.53
CA GLY A 140 -7.85 13.51 5.35
C GLY A 140 -8.59 14.57 4.53
N SER A 141 -8.52 15.81 5.00
CA SER A 141 -8.99 17.02 4.32
C SER A 141 -7.90 17.68 3.45
N LYS A 142 -6.77 16.99 3.19
CA LYS A 142 -5.64 17.58 2.45
C LYS A 142 -6.04 18.06 1.05
N ASN A 143 -5.56 19.23 0.66
CA ASN A 143 -5.67 19.73 -0.71
C ASN A 143 -4.56 19.12 -1.60
N ALA A 144 -4.58 19.44 -2.89
CA ALA A 144 -3.62 18.88 -3.85
C ALA A 144 -2.16 19.26 -3.55
N ALA A 145 -1.88 20.46 -3.02
CA ALA A 145 -0.52 20.87 -2.67
C ALA A 145 -0.02 20.06 -1.46
N GLU A 146 -0.82 19.96 -0.40
CA GLU A 146 -0.49 19.20 0.81
C GLU A 146 -0.27 17.71 0.51
N MET A 147 -1.06 17.12 -0.40
CA MET A 147 -0.85 15.74 -0.85
C MET A 147 0.46 15.57 -1.63
N ARG A 148 0.83 16.54 -2.49
CA ARG A 148 2.13 16.52 -3.19
C ARG A 148 3.27 16.59 -2.19
N ASP A 149 3.19 17.47 -1.22
CA ASP A 149 4.24 17.62 -0.20
C ASP A 149 4.39 16.34 0.62
N SER A 150 3.28 15.75 1.09
CA SER A 150 3.30 14.47 1.80
C SER A 150 3.93 13.34 0.99
N LEU A 151 3.66 13.30 -0.33
CA LEU A 151 4.26 12.31 -1.24
C LEU A 151 5.77 12.55 -1.46
N ARG A 152 6.22 13.81 -1.54
CA ARG A 152 7.66 14.16 -1.61
C ARG A 152 8.37 13.77 -0.33
N GLU A 153 7.77 14.04 0.83
CA GLU A 153 8.33 13.67 2.12
C GLU A 153 8.40 12.16 2.29
N TYR A 154 7.34 11.44 1.91
CA TYR A 154 7.32 9.99 1.96
C TYR A 154 8.40 9.36 1.08
N THR A 155 8.52 9.80 -0.18
CA THR A 155 9.52 9.26 -1.11
C THR A 155 10.94 9.56 -0.66
N LYS A 156 11.19 10.75 -0.09
CA LYS A 156 12.46 11.07 0.56
C LYS A 156 12.73 10.17 1.76
N PHE A 157 11.72 9.96 2.60
CA PHE A 157 11.78 9.11 3.80
C PHE A 157 12.11 7.66 3.45
N THR A 158 11.50 7.10 2.40
CA THR A 158 11.70 5.70 2.03
C THR A 158 12.92 5.45 1.16
N SER A 159 13.48 6.48 0.50
CA SER A 159 14.56 6.36 -0.50
C SER A 159 15.74 5.46 -0.12
N ARG A 160 16.12 5.42 1.16
CA ARG A 160 17.28 4.66 1.67
C ARG A 160 16.91 3.46 2.55
N MET A 161 15.62 3.18 2.71
CA MET A 161 15.20 2.07 3.55
C MET A 161 15.60 0.73 2.93
N PRO A 162 16.01 -0.26 3.72
CA PRO A 162 16.03 -1.66 3.29
C PRO A 162 14.62 -2.19 2.98
N ASN A 163 14.50 -3.27 2.20
CA ASN A 163 13.19 -3.83 1.83
C ASN A 163 12.38 -4.36 3.02
N ASN A 164 13.05 -4.98 4.00
CA ASN A 164 12.42 -5.44 5.24
C ASN A 164 11.86 -4.27 6.06
N THR A 165 12.53 -3.11 6.07
CA THR A 165 12.01 -1.90 6.76
C THR A 165 10.91 -1.22 5.96
N TYR A 166 11.02 -1.20 4.62
CA TYR A 166 10.03 -0.59 3.73
C TYR A 166 8.64 -1.21 3.89
N LEU A 167 8.58 -2.49 4.26
CA LEU A 167 7.37 -3.20 4.60
C LEU A 167 6.50 -2.48 5.64
N TYR A 168 7.12 -1.72 6.54
CA TYR A 168 6.49 -0.97 7.63
C TYR A 168 6.46 0.55 7.38
N ALA A 169 6.91 1.00 6.20
CA ALA A 169 7.20 2.41 5.92
C ALA A 169 6.02 3.34 6.22
N SER A 170 4.80 2.95 5.87
CA SER A 170 3.61 3.80 6.08
C SER A 170 3.29 4.02 7.56
N ALA A 171 3.42 2.99 8.38
CA ALA A 171 3.21 3.08 9.82
C ALA A 171 4.31 3.93 10.48
N LEU A 172 5.57 3.72 10.06
CA LEU A 172 6.72 4.49 10.54
C LEU A 172 6.63 5.96 10.12
N PHE A 173 6.15 6.24 8.90
CA PHE A 173 5.97 7.60 8.39
C PHE A 173 4.95 8.38 9.23
N LYS A 174 3.79 7.77 9.55
CA LYS A 174 2.76 8.35 10.42
C LYS A 174 3.26 8.67 11.84
N GLN A 175 4.19 7.90 12.39
CA GLN A 175 4.75 8.21 13.71
C GLN A 175 5.67 9.45 13.71
N LYS A 176 6.19 9.82 12.54
CA LYS A 176 7.19 10.88 12.39
C LYS A 176 6.58 12.23 11.97
N TYR A 177 5.45 12.20 11.28
CA TYR A 177 4.75 13.35 10.69
C TYR A 177 3.26 13.26 11.03
#